data_AF-A0A836V2I3-F1
#
_entry.id   AF-A0A836V2I3-F1
#
_cell.length_a   1.000
_cell.length_b   1.000
_cell.length_c   1.000
_cell.angle_alpha   90.00
_cell.angle_beta   90.00
_cell.angle_gamma   90.00
#
_symmetry.space_group_name_H-M   'P 1'
#
loop_
_entity.id
_entity.type
_entity.pdbx_description
1 polymer ?
#
loop_
_entity_poly.entity_id
_entity_poly.type
_entity_poly.pdbx_seq_one_letter_code
_entity_poly.pdbx_strand_id
1 'polypeptide(L)'
;MPKKIDLVNGTYKLIRISGLTSEAIPEEVEAALQVADDYAGELLSTGLDIGWIQPLEYGQSDPDDYSGLNVQTIGPLKKLLAIELVDYFGKVAPASLQINADKGMRSLEQLLVNVNPSQNPGTLPIGSGNEWDYRSDKFYPEPISDDGAIYKNTSDVFQLPIDWSAFLIGTFDLTTVTYEADNGVVLTDEAITDEISVVTVSFTKQGQFTLCARATNSNGDVDNVKVIYNVTDCNKNYYP
;
A
#
# COMPACT_ATOMS: atom_id res chain seq x y z
N MET A 1 18.81 -6.66 -9.89
CA MET A 1 18.07 -5.42 -9.59
C MET A 1 19.07 -4.28 -9.57
N PRO A 2 18.71 -3.08 -10.04
CA PRO A 2 19.58 -1.91 -9.98
C PRO A 2 19.90 -1.51 -8.54
N LYS A 3 21.13 -1.10 -8.30
CA LYS A 3 21.54 -0.54 -7.01
C LYS A 3 21.06 0.91 -6.87
N LYS A 4 20.96 1.40 -5.64
CA LYS A 4 20.61 2.80 -5.38
C LYS A 4 21.62 3.77 -6.02
N ILE A 5 22.91 3.44 -6.01
CA ILE A 5 23.96 4.23 -6.68
C ILE A 5 23.75 4.37 -8.20
N ASP A 6 23.15 3.38 -8.88
CA ASP A 6 22.85 3.45 -10.31
C ASP A 6 21.74 4.45 -10.63
N LEU A 7 20.82 4.66 -9.68
CA LEU A 7 19.79 5.69 -9.73
C LEU A 7 20.47 7.06 -9.67
N VAL A 8 21.19 7.32 -8.58
CA VAL A 8 21.85 8.60 -8.26
C VAL A 8 22.80 9.03 -9.38
N ASN A 9 23.70 8.13 -9.81
CA ASN A 9 24.61 8.41 -10.92
C ASN A 9 23.87 8.67 -12.24
N GLY A 10 22.75 7.99 -12.48
CA GLY A 10 21.89 8.24 -13.63
C GLY A 10 21.25 9.63 -13.58
N THR A 11 20.79 10.04 -12.40
CA THR A 11 20.18 11.34 -12.16
C THR A 11 21.19 12.48 -12.34
N TYR A 12 22.38 12.38 -11.76
CA TYR A 12 23.43 13.39 -11.95
C TYR A 12 23.84 13.55 -13.42
N LYS A 13 23.84 12.46 -14.20
CA LYS A 13 24.08 12.53 -15.66
C LYS A 13 23.00 13.34 -16.39
N LEU A 14 21.74 13.30 -15.94
CA LEU A 14 20.66 14.11 -16.51
C LEU A 14 20.79 15.59 -16.14
N ILE A 15 21.23 15.89 -14.91
CA ILE A 15 21.40 17.27 -14.42
C ILE A 15 22.62 17.96 -15.06
N ARG A 16 23.67 17.20 -15.39
CA ARG A 16 25.00 17.71 -15.79
C ARG A 16 25.11 18.22 -17.24
N ILE A 17 24.15 19.01 -17.69
CA ILE A 17 24.19 19.70 -19.00
C ILE A 17 25.35 20.71 -19.12
N SER A 18 26.09 21.03 -18.04
CA SER A 18 27.15 22.08 -18.03
C SER A 18 28.60 21.63 -17.68
N GLY A 19 28.90 20.33 -17.58
CA GLY A 19 30.26 19.80 -17.84
C GLY A 19 31.44 20.12 -16.90
N LEU A 20 31.35 20.03 -15.56
CA LEU A 20 32.53 20.23 -14.71
C LEU A 20 32.95 19.14 -13.71
N THR A 21 32.22 18.02 -13.57
CA THR A 21 32.74 16.74 -13.04
C THR A 21 31.74 15.65 -13.43
N SER A 22 32.16 14.39 -13.64
CA SER A 22 31.30 13.26 -14.07
C SER A 22 30.86 12.35 -12.93
N GLU A 23 31.42 12.53 -11.73
CA GLU A 23 31.15 11.73 -10.53
C GLU A 23 30.68 12.65 -9.41
N ALA A 24 29.61 12.26 -8.70
CA ALA A 24 29.14 12.98 -7.52
C ALA A 24 30.12 12.75 -6.38
N ILE A 25 30.36 13.77 -5.56
CA ILE A 25 31.14 13.57 -4.33
C ILE A 25 30.34 12.70 -3.35
N PRO A 26 30.98 11.95 -2.43
CA PRO A 26 30.26 11.09 -1.50
C PRO A 26 29.14 11.81 -0.72
N GLU A 27 29.40 13.05 -0.29
CA GLU A 27 28.42 13.90 0.40
C GLU A 27 27.18 14.22 -0.46
N GLU A 28 27.38 14.42 -1.77
CA GLU A 28 26.29 14.64 -2.73
C GLU A 28 25.48 13.36 -2.95
N VAL A 29 26.14 12.20 -2.93
CA VAL A 29 25.46 10.91 -3.06
C VAL A 29 24.56 10.64 -1.85
N GLU A 30 25.05 10.89 -0.64
CA GLU A 30 24.26 10.75 0.60
C GLU A 30 23.03 11.67 0.58
N ALA A 31 23.22 12.95 0.25
CA ALA A 31 22.10 13.89 0.13
C ALA A 31 21.10 13.46 -0.95
N ALA A 32 21.58 12.98 -2.10
CA ALA A 32 20.72 12.54 -3.18
C ALA A 32 19.92 11.26 -2.85
N LEU A 33 20.50 10.36 -2.05
CA LEU A 33 19.80 9.18 -1.54
C LEU A 33 18.71 9.56 -0.55
N GLN A 34 19.00 10.51 0.34
CA GLN A 34 18.00 11.00 1.30
C GLN A 34 16.81 11.63 0.58
N VAL A 35 17.05 12.51 -0.40
CA VAL A 35 15.98 13.08 -1.23
C VAL A 35 15.21 11.99 -2.00
N ALA A 36 15.90 10.93 -2.45
CA ALA A 36 15.23 9.81 -3.12
C ALA A 36 14.35 9.00 -2.16
N ASP A 37 14.76 8.78 -0.91
CA ASP A 37 13.97 8.10 0.10
C ASP A 37 12.73 8.90 0.50
N ASP A 38 12.91 10.22 0.69
CA ASP A 38 11.82 11.17 0.97
C ASP A 38 10.79 11.16 -0.15
N TYR A 39 11.25 11.31 -1.39
CA TYR A 39 10.39 11.34 -2.55
C TYR A 39 9.69 9.99 -2.79
N ALA A 40 10.37 8.87 -2.56
CA ALA A 40 9.74 7.56 -2.64
C ALA A 40 8.67 7.37 -1.56
N GLY A 41 8.90 7.88 -0.34
CA GLY A 41 7.90 7.90 0.73
C GLY A 41 6.69 8.76 0.39
N GLU A 42 6.91 9.92 -0.23
CA GLU A 42 5.84 10.78 -0.73
C GLU A 42 4.99 10.04 -1.78
N LEU A 43 5.61 9.42 -2.78
CA LEU A 43 4.88 8.64 -3.79
C LEU A 43 4.07 7.51 -3.18
N LEU A 44 4.63 6.78 -2.21
CA LEU A 44 3.91 5.73 -1.49
C LEU A 44 2.69 6.30 -0.76
N SER A 45 2.82 7.47 -0.12
CA SER A 45 1.70 8.14 0.57
C SER A 45 0.56 8.55 -0.37
N THR A 46 0.86 8.82 -1.64
CA THR A 46 -0.14 9.10 -2.69
C THR A 46 -0.78 7.84 -3.28
N GLY A 47 -0.37 6.65 -2.83
CA GLY A 47 -0.83 5.36 -3.34
C GLY A 47 -0.04 4.84 -4.54
N LEU A 48 1.08 5.48 -4.91
CA LEU A 48 1.96 5.05 -5.99
C LEU A 48 3.16 4.27 -5.44
N ASP A 49 2.96 2.98 -5.18
CA ASP A 49 4.06 2.09 -4.79
C ASP A 49 4.93 1.72 -6.00
N ILE A 50 6.14 2.30 -6.06
CA ILE A 50 7.12 2.06 -7.12
C ILE A 50 8.03 0.84 -6.85
N GLY A 51 7.88 0.18 -5.69
CA GLY A 51 8.73 -0.91 -5.22
C GLY A 51 10.09 -0.45 -4.68
N TRP A 52 10.18 0.78 -4.16
CA TRP A 52 11.41 1.30 -3.55
C TRP A 52 11.64 0.68 -2.17
N ILE A 53 12.85 0.17 -1.92
CA ILE A 53 13.23 -0.37 -0.61
C ILE A 53 13.77 0.77 0.27
N GLN A 54 12.95 1.23 1.20
CA GLN A 54 13.36 2.20 2.22
C GLN A 54 14.29 1.57 3.28
N PRO A 55 15.24 2.34 3.84
CA PRO A 55 16.03 1.89 4.98
C PRO A 55 15.14 1.77 6.23
N LEU A 56 15.57 0.94 7.19
CA LEU A 56 14.86 0.78 8.47
C LEU A 56 14.87 2.07 9.31
N GLU A 57 15.94 2.84 9.19
CA GLU A 57 16.13 4.11 9.87
C GLU A 57 16.32 5.23 8.85
N TYR A 58 15.72 6.38 9.13
CA TYR A 58 15.81 7.55 8.27
C TYR A 58 17.26 8.02 8.07
N GLY A 59 17.65 8.26 6.82
CA GLY A 59 19.00 8.70 6.46
C GLY A 59 20.08 7.61 6.49
N GLN A 60 19.73 6.34 6.75
CA GLN A 60 20.67 5.21 6.74
C GLN A 60 20.64 4.43 5.42
N SER A 61 20.39 5.10 4.29
CA SER A 61 20.43 4.46 2.97
C SER A 61 21.87 4.27 2.49
N ASP A 62 22.27 3.03 2.20
CA ASP A 62 23.56 2.73 1.62
C ASP A 62 23.49 2.82 0.07
N PRO A 63 24.46 3.49 -0.60
CA PRO A 63 24.56 3.51 -2.05
C PRO A 63 24.61 2.12 -2.70
N ASP A 64 25.22 1.14 -2.03
CA ASP A 64 25.40 -0.22 -2.53
C ASP A 64 24.16 -1.12 -2.36
N ASP A 65 23.15 -0.65 -1.61
CA ASP A 65 21.90 -1.35 -1.42
C ASP A 65 21.11 -1.48 -2.73
N TYR A 66 20.29 -2.54 -2.78
CA TYR A 66 19.33 -2.70 -3.86
C TYR A 66 18.20 -1.68 -3.71
N SER A 67 17.84 -1.04 -4.82
CA SER A 67 16.73 -0.07 -4.83
C SER A 67 15.35 -0.72 -4.77
N GLY A 68 15.24 -2.01 -5.10
CA GLY A 68 13.95 -2.71 -5.30
C GLY A 68 13.26 -2.41 -6.62
N LEU A 69 13.71 -1.37 -7.34
CA LEU A 69 13.09 -0.92 -8.59
C LEU A 69 13.28 -1.92 -9.73
N ASN A 70 12.27 -2.01 -10.59
CA ASN A 70 12.38 -2.69 -11.86
C ASN A 70 13.07 -1.78 -12.90
N VAL A 71 13.62 -2.37 -13.95
CA VAL A 71 14.24 -1.66 -15.09
C VAL A 71 13.24 -0.71 -15.78
N GLN A 72 11.95 -0.99 -15.66
CA GLN A 72 10.88 -0.14 -16.19
C GLN A 72 10.60 1.10 -15.33
N THR A 73 10.70 1.00 -14.00
CA THR A 73 10.42 2.11 -13.07
C THR A 73 11.63 3.01 -12.82
N ILE A 74 12.85 2.47 -12.92
CA ILE A 74 14.08 3.24 -12.66
C ILE A 74 14.27 4.41 -13.63
N GLY A 75 13.91 4.24 -14.91
CA GLY A 75 14.10 5.26 -15.94
C GLY A 75 13.28 6.54 -15.68
N PRO A 76 11.96 6.41 -15.47
CA PRO A 76 11.11 7.51 -15.02
C PRO A 76 11.57 8.14 -13.70
N LEU A 77 11.89 7.33 -12.68
CA LEU A 77 12.27 7.84 -11.37
C LEU A 77 13.54 8.70 -11.43
N LYS A 78 14.53 8.34 -12.25
CA LYS A 78 15.74 9.17 -12.48
C LYS A 78 15.40 10.59 -12.94
N LYS A 79 14.37 10.75 -13.77
CA LYS A 79 13.98 12.05 -14.33
C LYS A 79 13.23 12.90 -13.31
N LEU A 80 12.42 12.27 -12.47
CA LEU A 80 11.71 12.94 -11.38
C LEU A 80 12.71 13.41 -10.32
N LEU A 81 13.58 12.51 -9.86
CA LEU A 81 14.65 12.85 -8.90
C LEU A 81 15.57 13.95 -9.44
N ALA A 82 15.75 14.03 -10.77
CA ALA A 82 16.57 15.10 -11.36
C ALA A 82 15.97 16.49 -11.16
N ILE A 83 14.63 16.61 -11.09
CA ILE A 83 13.96 17.89 -10.82
C ILE A 83 14.13 18.26 -9.35
N GLU A 84 13.86 17.32 -8.45
CA GLU A 84 13.99 17.53 -7.00
C GLU A 84 15.41 17.95 -6.63
N LEU A 85 16.43 17.27 -7.15
CA LEU A 85 17.82 17.63 -6.87
C LEU A 85 18.22 18.97 -7.49
N VAL A 86 17.68 19.35 -8.64
CA VAL A 86 17.99 20.65 -9.25
C VAL A 86 17.49 21.79 -8.37
N ASP A 87 16.29 21.66 -7.80
CA ASP A 87 15.73 22.63 -6.87
C ASP A 87 16.53 22.65 -5.55
N TYR A 88 16.91 21.48 -5.03
CA TYR A 88 17.76 21.35 -3.85
C TYR A 88 19.09 22.10 -3.98
N PHE A 89 19.71 22.09 -5.16
CA PHE A 89 20.94 22.85 -5.44
C PHE A 89 20.70 24.33 -5.80
N GLY A 90 19.47 24.83 -5.71
CA GLY A 90 19.10 26.21 -6.01
C GLY A 90 19.27 26.58 -7.49
N LYS A 91 19.18 25.60 -8.39
CA LYS A 91 19.32 25.80 -9.83
C LYS A 91 17.95 25.75 -10.51
N VAL A 92 17.83 26.42 -11.65
CA VAL A 92 16.61 26.36 -12.46
C VAL A 92 16.69 25.16 -13.41
N ALA A 93 15.71 24.27 -13.30
CA ALA A 93 15.60 23.13 -14.21
C ALA A 93 15.32 23.60 -15.65
N PRO A 94 16.04 23.07 -16.66
CA PRO A 94 15.74 23.39 -18.04
C PRO A 94 14.36 22.86 -18.41
N ALA A 95 13.60 23.61 -19.23
CA ALA A 95 12.24 23.23 -19.63
C ALA A 95 12.15 21.83 -20.28
N SER A 96 13.21 21.40 -20.98
CA SER A 96 13.29 20.05 -21.55
C SER A 96 13.33 18.94 -20.50
N LEU A 97 13.96 19.18 -19.34
CA LEU A 97 14.00 18.23 -18.23
C LEU A 97 12.62 18.13 -17.57
N GLN A 98 11.94 19.26 -17.36
CA GLN A 98 10.56 19.32 -16.85
C GLN A 98 9.61 18.48 -17.70
N ILE A 99 9.59 18.71 -19.02
CA ILE A 99 8.77 17.93 -19.96
C ILE A 99 9.11 16.43 -19.92
N ASN A 100 10.38 16.07 -19.74
CA ASN A 100 10.81 14.69 -19.68
C ASN A 100 10.42 14.00 -18.37
N ALA A 101 10.42 14.72 -17.26
CA ALA A 101 9.96 14.22 -15.98
C ALA A 101 8.44 14.06 -15.95
N ASP A 102 7.67 15.01 -16.51
CA ASP A 102 6.21 14.89 -16.66
C ASP A 102 5.83 13.63 -17.44
N LYS A 103 6.55 13.36 -18.54
CA LYS A 103 6.39 12.11 -19.31
C LYS A 103 6.79 10.88 -18.51
N GLY A 104 7.79 11.01 -17.64
CA GLY A 104 8.21 9.97 -16.70
C GLY A 104 7.10 9.63 -15.70
N MET A 105 6.52 10.64 -15.06
CA MET A 105 5.42 10.47 -14.10
C MET A 105 4.22 9.77 -14.74
N ARG A 106 3.77 10.24 -15.90
CA ARG A 106 2.67 9.59 -16.64
C ARG A 106 2.98 8.15 -17.00
N SER A 107 4.24 7.84 -17.30
CA SER A 107 4.66 6.47 -17.59
C SER A 107 4.67 5.57 -16.34
N LEU A 108 4.94 6.13 -15.15
CA LEU A 108 4.81 5.40 -13.89
C LEU A 108 3.35 5.18 -13.54
N GLU A 109 2.52 6.20 -13.66
CA GLU A 109 1.07 6.10 -13.44
C GLU A 109 0.46 5.02 -14.34
N GLN A 110 0.78 5.03 -15.64
CA GLN A 110 0.29 4.01 -16.57
C GLN A 110 0.78 2.59 -16.27
N LEU A 111 1.96 2.46 -15.66
CA LEU A 111 2.54 1.16 -15.34
C LEU A 111 1.96 0.59 -14.02
N LEU A 112 1.74 1.46 -13.04
CA LEU A 112 1.40 1.06 -11.66
C LEU A 112 -0.11 1.11 -11.40
N VAL A 113 -0.80 2.08 -12.00
CA VAL A 113 -2.24 2.23 -11.82
C VAL A 113 -2.95 1.32 -12.82
N ASN A 114 -3.29 0.12 -12.37
CA ASN A 114 -4.20 -0.75 -13.08
C ASN A 114 -5.61 -0.58 -12.51
N VAL A 115 -6.44 0.23 -13.19
CA VAL A 115 -7.85 0.35 -12.83
C VAL A 115 -8.57 -0.84 -13.46
N ASN A 116 -8.93 -1.82 -12.62
CA ASN A 116 -9.86 -2.85 -13.06
C ASN A 116 -11.17 -2.18 -13.49
N PRO A 117 -11.77 -2.61 -14.61
CA PRO A 117 -13.06 -2.06 -15.01
C PRO A 117 -14.05 -2.26 -13.86
N SER A 118 -14.78 -1.20 -13.51
CA SER A 118 -15.84 -1.30 -12.52
C SER A 118 -16.79 -2.42 -12.92
N GLN A 119 -17.16 -3.28 -11.98
CA GLN A 119 -18.21 -4.26 -12.22
C GLN A 119 -19.49 -3.52 -12.63
N ASN A 120 -20.19 -4.02 -13.65
CA ASN A 120 -21.49 -3.44 -14.01
C ASN A 120 -22.45 -3.57 -12.82
N PRO A 121 -23.38 -2.63 -12.66
CA PRO A 121 -24.32 -2.67 -11.54
C PRO A 121 -25.13 -3.96 -11.56
N GLY A 122 -25.42 -4.53 -10.39
CA GLY A 122 -26.22 -5.75 -10.24
C GLY A 122 -27.67 -5.63 -10.74
N THR A 123 -28.11 -4.44 -11.15
CA THR A 123 -29.42 -4.17 -11.75
C THR A 123 -29.46 -4.39 -13.26
N LEU A 124 -28.32 -4.69 -13.91
CA LEU A 124 -28.26 -4.82 -15.36
C LEU A 124 -28.88 -6.17 -15.81
N PRO A 125 -29.94 -6.17 -16.64
CA PRO A 125 -30.60 -7.40 -17.08
C PRO A 125 -29.70 -8.20 -18.02
N ILE A 126 -29.86 -9.52 -18.01
CA ILE A 126 -28.95 -10.44 -18.72
C ILE A 126 -28.98 -10.32 -20.26
N GLY A 127 -30.03 -9.69 -20.79
CA GLY A 127 -30.29 -9.57 -22.22
C GLY A 127 -30.81 -10.88 -22.82
N SER A 128 -31.66 -10.78 -23.85
CA SER A 128 -32.29 -11.95 -24.50
C SER A 128 -31.33 -12.80 -25.34
N GLY A 129 -30.04 -12.43 -25.41
CA GLY A 129 -29.00 -13.15 -26.15
C GLY A 129 -28.27 -14.22 -25.34
N ASN A 130 -28.54 -14.35 -24.04
CA ASN A 130 -27.98 -15.38 -23.18
C ASN A 130 -29.01 -16.51 -22.99
N GLU A 131 -28.90 -17.54 -23.82
CA GLU A 131 -29.95 -18.56 -24.04
C GLU A 131 -30.16 -19.54 -22.87
N TRP A 132 -29.25 -19.60 -21.90
CA TRP A 132 -29.21 -20.69 -20.92
C TRP A 132 -29.66 -20.32 -19.50
N ASP A 133 -29.84 -19.03 -19.17
CA ASP A 133 -30.33 -18.62 -17.84
C ASP A 133 -30.86 -17.16 -17.82
N TYR A 134 -32.12 -16.95 -18.19
CA TYR A 134 -32.68 -15.61 -18.43
C TYR A 134 -33.84 -15.22 -17.52
N ARG A 135 -34.27 -16.08 -16.59
CA ARG A 135 -35.55 -15.91 -15.89
C ARG A 135 -35.46 -15.35 -14.48
N SER A 136 -34.29 -15.35 -13.85
CA SER A 136 -34.13 -14.83 -12.48
C SER A 136 -32.75 -14.31 -12.13
N ASP A 137 -31.74 -14.57 -12.96
CA ASP A 137 -30.36 -14.30 -12.58
C ASP A 137 -29.93 -12.89 -13.00
N LYS A 138 -29.21 -12.22 -12.08
CA LYS A 138 -28.52 -10.97 -12.35
C LYS A 138 -27.29 -11.29 -13.21
N PHE A 139 -26.95 -10.45 -14.18
CA PHE A 139 -25.80 -10.71 -15.07
C PHE A 139 -24.47 -10.80 -14.31
N TYR A 140 -24.40 -10.14 -13.16
CA TYR A 140 -23.34 -10.32 -12.19
C TYR A 140 -23.96 -10.71 -10.84
N PRO A 141 -23.45 -11.74 -10.15
CA PRO A 141 -23.75 -11.89 -8.74
C PRO A 141 -23.32 -10.59 -8.03
N GLU A 142 -24.16 -10.11 -7.11
CA GLU A 142 -23.71 -9.04 -6.21
C GLU A 142 -22.41 -9.53 -5.56
N PRO A 143 -21.38 -8.67 -5.49
CA PRO A 143 -20.13 -9.07 -4.88
C PRO A 143 -20.44 -9.62 -3.49
N ILE A 144 -20.17 -10.91 -3.31
CA ILE A 144 -20.28 -11.60 -2.02
C ILE A 144 -19.18 -11.07 -1.08
N SER A 145 -18.19 -10.39 -1.65
CA SER A 145 -17.09 -9.71 -0.98
C SER A 145 -17.31 -8.21 -0.99
N ASP A 146 -17.52 -7.65 0.20
CA ASP A 146 -17.27 -6.24 0.44
C ASP A 146 -15.82 -5.94 0.01
N ASP A 147 -15.59 -4.92 -0.82
CA ASP A 147 -14.30 -4.62 -1.47
C ASP A 147 -13.16 -4.27 -0.46
N GLY A 148 -13.44 -4.28 0.84
CA GLY A 148 -12.49 -4.06 1.93
C GLY A 148 -12.03 -5.31 2.69
N ALA A 149 -12.36 -6.52 2.23
CA ALA A 149 -12.02 -7.75 2.94
C ALA A 149 -10.50 -8.05 2.90
N ILE A 150 -9.92 -8.34 4.06
CA ILE A 150 -8.50 -8.68 4.22
C ILE A 150 -8.31 -10.16 3.85
N TYR A 151 -7.39 -10.45 2.92
CA TYR A 151 -7.08 -11.82 2.54
C TYR A 151 -6.13 -12.49 3.55
N LYS A 152 -6.48 -13.70 3.98
CA LYS A 152 -5.68 -14.53 4.90
C LYS A 152 -5.69 -16.01 4.48
N ASN A 153 -4.67 -16.77 4.86
CA ASN A 153 -4.72 -18.22 4.73
C ASN A 153 -5.41 -18.86 5.93
N THR A 154 -5.98 -20.04 5.72
CA THR A 154 -6.59 -20.83 6.80
C THR A 154 -5.57 -21.22 7.88
N SER A 155 -4.29 -21.33 7.53
CA SER A 155 -3.19 -21.62 8.47
C SER A 155 -2.65 -20.40 9.21
N ASP A 156 -3.08 -19.20 8.85
CA ASP A 156 -2.51 -17.98 9.43
C ASP A 156 -3.03 -17.77 10.86
N VAL A 157 -2.10 -17.46 11.76
CA VAL A 157 -2.39 -16.99 13.11
C VAL A 157 -1.71 -15.63 13.24
N PHE A 158 -2.47 -14.59 13.54
CA PHE A 158 -1.95 -13.23 13.60
C PHE A 158 -2.62 -12.42 14.70
N GLN A 159 -1.94 -11.38 15.15
CA GLN A 159 -2.51 -10.40 16.07
C GLN A 159 -3.19 -9.29 15.28
N LEU A 160 -4.40 -8.93 15.68
CA LEU A 160 -5.13 -7.78 15.17
C LEU A 160 -5.05 -6.66 16.21
N PRO A 161 -4.12 -5.69 16.06
CA PRO A 161 -4.16 -4.47 16.83
C PRO A 161 -5.25 -3.54 16.28
N ILE A 162 -6.14 -3.08 17.15
CA ILE A 162 -7.13 -2.04 16.85
C ILE A 162 -6.79 -0.83 17.69
N ASP A 163 -6.50 0.29 17.00
CA ASP A 163 -6.19 1.58 17.62
C ASP A 163 -7.48 2.37 17.84
N TRP A 164 -7.75 2.71 19.11
CA TRP A 164 -8.92 3.47 19.53
C TRP A 164 -8.60 4.94 19.84
N SER A 165 -7.38 5.42 19.57
CA SER A 165 -6.96 6.80 19.85
C SER A 165 -7.92 7.86 19.28
N ALA A 166 -8.45 7.63 18.07
CA ALA A 166 -9.44 8.51 17.45
C ALA A 166 -10.82 8.49 18.16
N PHE A 167 -11.18 7.39 18.82
CA PHE A 167 -12.39 7.29 19.64
C PHE A 167 -12.19 7.89 21.03
N LEU A 168 -10.97 7.86 21.55
CA LEU A 168 -10.61 8.31 22.89
C LEU A 168 -10.18 9.79 22.95
N ILE A 169 -10.53 10.60 21.94
CA ILE A 169 -10.16 12.02 21.88
C ILE A 169 -10.61 12.73 23.17
N GLY A 170 -9.64 13.25 23.92
CA GLY A 170 -9.86 13.95 25.19
C GLY A 170 -9.13 13.28 26.35
N THR A 171 -9.81 13.16 27.50
CA THR A 171 -9.31 12.52 28.72
C THR A 171 -10.12 11.26 29.04
N PHE A 172 -10.49 10.49 28.02
CA PHE A 172 -11.30 9.29 28.19
C PHE A 172 -10.43 8.05 28.07
N ASP A 173 -10.49 7.20 29.09
CA ASP A 173 -9.79 5.91 29.06
C ASP A 173 -10.67 4.80 28.45
N LEU A 174 -10.04 3.84 27.78
CA LEU A 174 -10.67 2.64 27.28
C LEU A 174 -10.98 1.68 28.45
N THR A 175 -12.23 1.26 28.61
CA THR A 175 -12.64 0.42 29.76
C THR A 175 -12.80 -1.05 29.41
N THR A 176 -13.49 -1.34 28.31
CA THR A 176 -13.78 -2.71 27.89
C THR A 176 -13.79 -2.79 26.37
N VAL A 177 -13.27 -3.90 25.83
CA VAL A 177 -13.45 -4.28 24.44
C VAL A 177 -14.02 -5.70 24.40
N THR A 178 -15.09 -5.90 23.63
CA THR A 178 -15.69 -7.22 23.41
C THR A 178 -15.65 -7.56 21.93
N TYR A 179 -15.34 -8.82 21.61
CA TYR A 179 -15.25 -9.29 20.25
C TYR A 179 -16.39 -10.27 19.93
N GLU A 180 -17.05 -10.05 18.80
CA GLU A 180 -18.06 -10.94 18.23
C GLU A 180 -17.57 -11.42 16.87
N ALA A 181 -17.43 -12.74 16.70
CA ALA A 181 -16.86 -13.33 15.49
C ALA A 181 -17.81 -14.36 14.87
N ASP A 182 -17.77 -14.47 13.55
CA ASP A 182 -18.52 -15.48 12.82
C ASP A 182 -18.04 -16.91 13.13
N ASN A 183 -18.95 -17.88 12.93
CA ASN A 183 -18.66 -19.30 13.06
C ASN A 183 -17.53 -19.73 12.10
N GLY A 184 -16.34 -19.91 12.66
CA GLY A 184 -15.14 -20.31 11.92
C GLY A 184 -13.90 -19.51 12.31
N VAL A 185 -14.07 -18.36 12.95
CA VAL A 185 -13.00 -17.56 13.56
C VAL A 185 -12.75 -18.05 14.98
N VAL A 186 -11.48 -18.16 15.36
CA VAL A 186 -11.04 -18.47 16.73
C VAL A 186 -10.23 -17.29 17.23
N LEU A 187 -10.64 -16.77 18.38
CA LEU A 187 -10.01 -15.65 19.07
C LEU A 187 -9.27 -16.16 20.30
N THR A 188 -8.02 -15.74 20.48
CA THR A 188 -7.23 -16.01 21.69
C THR A 188 -6.47 -14.75 22.13
N ASP A 189 -5.94 -14.78 23.36
CA ASP A 189 -5.00 -13.77 23.88
C ASP A 189 -5.50 -12.32 23.77
N GLU A 190 -6.72 -12.08 24.26
CA GLU A 190 -7.29 -10.73 24.31
C GLU A 190 -6.56 -9.87 25.35
N ALA A 191 -6.03 -8.74 24.91
CA ALA A 191 -5.35 -7.78 25.76
C ALA A 191 -5.76 -6.35 25.39
N ILE A 192 -5.78 -5.48 26.40
CA ILE A 192 -5.90 -4.03 26.23
C ILE A 192 -4.63 -3.43 26.80
N THR A 193 -3.92 -2.68 25.96
CA THR A 193 -2.72 -1.94 26.34
C THR A 193 -2.94 -0.49 25.95
N ASP A 194 -3.17 0.35 26.95
CA ASP A 194 -3.50 1.77 26.77
C ASP A 194 -4.71 1.97 25.84
N GLU A 195 -4.50 2.58 24.67
CA GLU A 195 -5.52 2.91 23.68
C GLU A 195 -5.69 1.82 22.62
N ILE A 196 -4.92 0.72 22.70
CA ILE A 196 -4.89 -0.35 21.70
C ILE A 196 -5.45 -1.62 22.30
N SER A 197 -6.39 -2.25 21.58
CA SER A 197 -6.83 -3.61 21.88
C SER A 197 -6.22 -4.59 20.90
N VAL A 198 -5.73 -5.71 21.41
CA VAL A 198 -5.12 -6.78 20.61
C VAL A 198 -5.88 -8.08 20.84
N VAL A 199 -6.17 -8.78 19.76
CA VAL A 199 -6.69 -10.15 19.78
C VAL A 199 -5.93 -11.01 18.77
N THR A 200 -5.58 -12.22 19.15
CA THR A 200 -5.02 -13.21 18.22
C THR A 200 -6.15 -13.88 17.46
N VAL A 201 -6.09 -13.83 16.13
CA VAL A 201 -7.11 -14.34 15.21
C VAL A 201 -6.56 -15.53 14.44
N SER A 202 -7.37 -16.58 14.32
CA SER A 202 -7.12 -17.73 13.45
C SER A 202 -8.43 -18.25 12.85
N PHE A 203 -8.35 -19.08 11.81
CA PHE A 203 -9.51 -19.58 11.07
C PHE A 203 -9.53 -21.10 11.00
N THR A 204 -10.72 -21.70 11.14
CA THR A 204 -10.90 -23.17 11.11
C THR A 204 -11.34 -23.70 9.74
N LYS A 205 -11.81 -22.83 8.85
CA LYS A 205 -12.28 -23.21 7.50
C LYS A 205 -12.10 -22.04 6.52
N GLN A 206 -12.15 -22.34 5.24
CA GLN A 206 -12.15 -21.35 4.16
C GLN A 206 -13.52 -20.66 4.06
N GLY A 207 -13.53 -19.42 3.59
CA GLY A 207 -14.74 -18.64 3.42
C GLY A 207 -14.54 -17.18 3.78
N GLN A 208 -15.65 -16.45 3.82
CA GLN A 208 -15.67 -15.08 4.32
C GLN A 208 -16.11 -15.07 5.78
N PHE A 209 -15.44 -14.26 6.60
CA PHE A 209 -15.74 -14.10 8.02
C PHE A 209 -15.76 -12.64 8.41
N THR A 210 -16.66 -12.32 9.34
CA THR A 210 -16.74 -11.01 9.98
C THR A 210 -16.26 -11.12 11.42
N LEU A 211 -15.45 -10.14 11.84
CA LEU A 211 -15.09 -9.88 13.22
C LEU A 211 -15.54 -8.47 13.57
N CYS A 212 -16.36 -8.34 14.60
CA CYS A 212 -16.81 -7.07 15.16
C CYS A 212 -16.14 -6.86 16.52
N ALA A 213 -15.41 -5.76 16.67
CA ALA A 213 -14.89 -5.33 17.96
C ALA A 213 -15.75 -4.17 18.46
N ARG A 214 -16.19 -4.25 19.72
CA ARG A 214 -17.00 -3.22 20.38
C ARG A 214 -16.24 -2.67 21.58
N ALA A 215 -15.91 -1.39 21.56
CA ALA A 215 -15.22 -0.69 22.63
C ALA A 215 -16.19 0.15 23.46
N THR A 216 -15.94 0.25 24.76
CA THR A 216 -16.62 1.17 25.68
C THR A 216 -15.58 2.04 26.40
N ASN A 217 -15.77 3.36 26.41
CA ASN A 217 -14.87 4.28 27.12
C ASN A 217 -15.37 4.57 28.56
N SER A 218 -14.57 5.30 29.33
CA SER A 218 -14.87 5.72 30.71
C SER A 218 -16.10 6.62 30.87
N ASN A 219 -16.57 7.25 29.79
CA ASN A 219 -17.81 8.02 29.75
C ASN A 219 -19.05 7.15 29.45
N GLY A 220 -18.85 5.88 29.10
CA GLY A 220 -19.91 4.96 28.68
C GLY A 220 -20.31 5.08 27.21
N ASP A 221 -19.56 5.84 26.40
CA ASP A 221 -19.75 5.86 24.96
C ASP A 221 -19.26 4.53 24.36
N VAL A 222 -19.86 4.16 23.23
CA VAL A 222 -19.58 2.89 22.56
C VAL A 222 -19.23 3.15 21.10
N ASP A 223 -18.16 2.52 20.62
CA ASP A 223 -17.80 2.49 19.21
C ASP A 223 -17.58 1.05 18.73
N ASN A 224 -17.74 0.83 17.42
CA ASN A 224 -17.65 -0.49 16.81
C ASN A 224 -16.77 -0.47 15.57
N VAL A 225 -15.84 -1.43 15.49
CA VAL A 225 -15.01 -1.67 14.30
C VAL A 225 -15.41 -3.02 13.70
N LYS A 226 -15.76 -3.01 12.42
CA LYS A 226 -16.05 -4.21 11.64
C LYS A 226 -14.87 -4.52 10.73
N VAL A 227 -14.33 -5.73 10.85
CA VAL A 227 -13.28 -6.26 9.97
C VAL A 227 -13.81 -7.47 9.24
N ILE A 228 -13.60 -7.51 7.92
CA ILE A 228 -14.04 -8.61 7.06
C ILE A 228 -12.78 -9.32 6.55
N TYR A 229 -12.80 -10.66 6.58
CA TYR A 229 -11.71 -11.51 6.11
C TYR A 229 -12.18 -12.42 4.99
N ASN A 230 -11.37 -12.54 3.95
CA ASN A 230 -11.50 -13.56 2.91
C ASN A 230 -10.41 -14.62 3.13
N VAL A 231 -10.80 -15.81 3.57
CA VAL A 231 -9.88 -16.87 3.96
C VAL A 231 -9.80 -17.95 2.88
N THR A 232 -8.59 -18.15 2.34
CA THR A 232 -8.30 -19.15 1.32
C THR A 232 -7.27 -20.17 1.82
N ASP A 233 -6.99 -21.20 1.02
CA ASP A 233 -5.91 -22.16 1.27
C ASP A 233 -4.99 -22.17 0.05
N CYS A 234 -3.95 -21.34 0.08
CA CYS A 234 -2.99 -21.26 -1.02
C CYS A 234 -2.14 -22.53 -1.18
N ASN A 235 -2.14 -23.44 -0.20
CA ASN A 235 -1.34 -24.67 -0.25
C ASN A 235 -2.05 -25.80 -1.00
N LYS A 236 -3.33 -25.65 -1.34
CA LYS A 236 -4.00 -26.54 -2.30
C LYS A 236 -3.71 -26.03 -3.70
N ASN A 237 -2.71 -26.63 -4.34
CA ASN A 237 -2.58 -26.63 -5.78
C ASN A 237 -3.92 -27.12 -6.36
N TYR A 238 -4.77 -26.21 -6.81
CA TYR A 238 -5.92 -26.51 -7.66
C TYR A 238 -5.40 -26.92 -9.04
N TYR A 239 -4.80 -28.11 -9.11
CA TYR A 239 -4.71 -28.87 -10.35
C TYR A 239 -5.85 -29.89 -10.31
N PRO A 240 -6.83 -29.81 -11.24
CA PRO A 240 -7.81 -30.86 -11.42
C PRO A 240 -7.18 -32.17 -11.91
#